data_AF-A0A4U5LXE0-F1
#
_entry.id   AF-A0A4U5LXE0-F1
#
_cell.length_a   1.000
_cell.length_b   1.000
_cell.length_c   1.000
_cell.angle_alpha   90.00
_cell.angle_beta   90.00
_cell.angle_gamma   90.00
#
_symmetry.space_group_name_H-M   'P 1'
#
loop_
_entity.id
_entity.type
_entity.pdbx_description
1 polymer ?
#
loop_
_entity_poly.entity_id
_entity_poly.type
_entity_poly.pdbx_seq_one_letter_code
_entity_poly.pdbx_strand_id
1 'polypeptide(L)'
;MRLLAMGSLIRNHPIVGSILLEADKDVLRYVRRVEVDSREDNVFNFKIRLHLNDNPYLENKMVMKDFHLTASAPFCRVTNLKFKKNMLEKYKFLDKRRSSRSFIGYKSLFAWLLDNRTPRKDEIAHYIRFDIQLNPMFYFRNRPTQLEGYVKKKCNHAKDFPEMPAKKERMKKKKRGGRRNYYRKPVTKKKTTPRESDEDEQEEADEREPQEAMGMKE
;
A
#
# COMPACT_ATOMS: atom_id res chain seq x y z
N MET A 1 10.95 27.65 12.11
CA MET A 1 10.17 27.47 10.86
C MET A 1 8.76 27.95 11.09
N ARG A 2 8.28 28.99 10.38
CA ARG A 2 6.89 29.44 10.49
C ARG A 2 5.99 28.30 9.98
N LEU A 3 5.10 27.83 10.84
CA LEU A 3 3.94 27.00 10.48
C LEU A 3 3.08 27.83 9.52
N LEU A 4 3.40 27.82 8.23
CA LEU A 4 2.52 28.38 7.22
C LEU A 4 1.20 27.63 7.33
N ALA A 5 0.12 28.37 7.55
CA ALA A 5 -1.23 27.84 7.62
C ALA A 5 -1.60 27.27 6.25
N MET A 6 -1.16 26.04 5.97
CA MET A 6 -1.34 25.36 4.69
C MET A 6 -2.83 25.29 4.25
N GLY A 7 -3.78 25.44 5.17
CA GLY A 7 -5.19 25.65 4.84
C GLY A 7 -5.43 26.87 3.94
N SER A 8 -4.71 27.98 4.12
CA SER A 8 -4.80 29.14 3.23
C SER A 8 -4.19 28.85 1.85
N LEU A 9 -3.13 28.05 1.79
CA LEU A 9 -2.46 27.68 0.53
C LEU A 9 -3.36 26.80 -0.34
N ILE A 10 -4.06 25.83 0.28
CA ILE A 10 -5.06 25.00 -0.40
C ILE A 10 -6.19 25.85 -0.97
N ARG A 11 -6.66 26.86 -0.22
CA ARG A 11 -7.69 27.81 -0.68
C ARG A 11 -7.20 28.68 -1.83
N ASN A 12 -5.93 29.07 -1.81
CA ASN A 12 -5.34 29.98 -2.78
C ASN A 12 -4.86 29.30 -4.07
N HIS A 13 -4.69 27.97 -4.05
CA HIS A 13 -4.29 27.22 -5.23
C HIS A 13 -5.36 27.32 -6.33
N PRO A 14 -5.06 27.73 -7.58
CA PRO A 14 -6.05 28.01 -8.62
C PRO A 14 -7.01 26.87 -8.91
N ILE A 15 -6.49 25.63 -8.95
CA ILE A 15 -7.29 24.47 -9.33
C ILE A 15 -8.01 23.89 -8.10
N VAL A 16 -7.29 23.49 -7.05
CA VAL A 16 -7.88 22.99 -5.79
C VAL A 16 -8.84 24.01 -5.17
N GLY A 17 -8.49 25.29 -5.12
CA GLY A 17 -9.33 26.37 -4.58
C GLY A 17 -10.63 26.58 -5.34
N SER A 18 -10.65 26.34 -6.66
CA SER A 18 -11.85 26.53 -7.50
C SER A 18 -12.98 25.54 -7.23
N ILE A 19 -12.66 24.36 -6.68
CA ILE A 19 -13.66 23.33 -6.35
C ILE A 19 -14.13 23.42 -4.90
N LEU A 20 -13.54 24.29 -4.08
CA LEU A 20 -13.90 24.43 -2.67
C LEU A 20 -15.22 25.20 -2.53
N LEU A 21 -16.17 24.57 -1.87
CA LEU A 21 -17.40 25.22 -1.45
C LEU A 21 -17.11 26.20 -0.30
N GLU A 22 -18.05 27.10 -0.01
CA GLU A 22 -17.87 28.08 1.06
C GLU A 22 -17.63 27.41 2.42
N ALA A 23 -18.37 26.34 2.67
CA ALA A 23 -18.21 25.56 3.90
C ALA A 23 -16.86 24.80 3.95
N ASP A 24 -16.29 24.40 2.81
CA ASP A 24 -14.92 23.86 2.76
C ASP A 24 -13.89 24.94 3.12
N LYS A 25 -14.04 26.14 2.53
CA LYS A 25 -13.13 27.27 2.78
C LYS A 25 -13.15 27.67 4.25
N ASP A 26 -14.31 27.65 4.89
CA ASP A 26 -14.43 27.96 6.30
C ASP A 26 -13.79 26.90 7.19
N VAL A 27 -13.97 25.61 6.89
CA VAL A 27 -13.28 24.52 7.60
C VAL A 27 -11.75 24.67 7.50
N LEU A 28 -11.26 25.02 6.30
CA LEU A 28 -9.83 25.23 6.07
C LEU A 28 -9.24 26.40 6.87
N ARG A 29 -10.05 27.36 7.37
CA ARG A 29 -9.59 28.40 8.30
C ARG A 29 -9.17 27.83 9.66
N TYR A 30 -9.76 26.70 10.06
CA TYR A 30 -9.44 26.01 11.31
C TYR A 30 -8.28 25.03 11.16
N VAL A 31 -7.77 24.83 9.95
CA VAL A 31 -6.59 23.98 9.72
C VAL A 31 -5.33 24.73 10.15
N ARG A 32 -4.79 24.33 11.30
CA ARG A 32 -3.58 24.94 11.88
C ARG A 32 -2.30 24.49 11.18
N ARG A 33 -2.28 23.24 10.71
CA ARG A 33 -1.11 22.60 10.12
C ARG A 33 -1.54 21.54 9.12
N VAL A 34 -0.83 21.48 8.00
CA VAL A 34 -0.90 20.35 7.07
C VAL A 34 0.47 19.69 7.05
N GLU A 35 0.47 18.37 7.19
CA GLU A 35 1.67 17.56 7.07
C GLU A 35 1.48 16.62 5.89
N VAL A 36 2.53 16.47 5.10
CA VAL A 36 2.60 15.51 4.01
C VAL A 36 3.84 14.68 4.24
N ASP A 37 3.63 13.49 4.77
CA ASP A 37 4.71 12.58 5.14
C ASP A 37 4.83 11.48 4.11
N SER A 38 6.02 11.32 3.55
CA SER A 38 6.37 10.15 2.76
C SER A 38 6.79 9.02 3.70
N ARG A 39 6.45 7.77 3.39
CA ARG A 39 6.93 6.63 4.20
C ARG A 39 8.35 6.25 3.79
N GLU A 40 9.15 5.80 4.75
CA GLU A 40 10.55 5.41 4.53
C GLU A 40 10.69 4.18 3.62
N ASP A 41 9.73 3.26 3.69
CA ASP A 41 9.73 2.00 2.95
C ASP A 41 9.36 2.18 1.47
N ASN A 42 8.59 3.22 1.16
CA ASN A 42 8.16 3.53 -0.19
C ASN A 42 7.87 5.02 -0.31
N VAL A 43 8.72 5.73 -1.05
CA VAL A 43 8.54 7.16 -1.35
C VAL A 43 7.20 7.48 -2.00
N PHE A 44 6.55 6.54 -2.69
CA PHE A 44 5.23 6.76 -3.28
C PHE A 44 4.09 6.58 -2.28
N ASN A 45 4.32 5.93 -1.13
CA ASN A 45 3.36 5.91 -0.04
C ASN A 45 3.47 7.19 0.77
N PHE A 46 2.34 7.84 1.05
CA PHE A 46 2.34 9.09 1.80
C PHE A 46 1.03 9.32 2.54
N LYS A 47 1.09 10.19 3.55
CA LYS A 47 -0.06 10.61 4.34
C LYS A 47 -0.20 12.10 4.27
N ILE A 48 -1.40 12.57 3.96
CA ILE A 48 -1.78 13.97 4.14
C ILE A 48 -2.52 14.06 5.47
N ARG A 49 -2.06 14.89 6.40
CA ARG A 49 -2.71 15.12 7.70
C ARG A 49 -3.07 16.59 7.84
N LEU A 50 -4.36 16.85 8.02
CA LEU A 50 -4.92 18.16 8.33
C LEU A 50 -5.15 18.22 9.84
N HIS A 51 -4.35 19.02 10.54
CA HIS A 51 -4.55 19.28 11.97
C HIS A 51 -5.52 20.44 12.12
N LEU A 52 -6.58 20.21 12.86
CA LEU A 52 -7.69 21.15 13.04
C LEU A 52 -7.65 21.70 14.47
N ASN A 53 -7.88 23.00 14.60
CA ASN A 53 -8.30 23.61 15.86
C ASN A 53 -9.77 23.27 16.13
N ASP A 54 -10.24 23.57 17.34
CA ASP A 54 -11.65 23.46 17.67
C ASP A 54 -12.49 24.30 16.69
N ASN A 55 -13.49 23.67 16.09
CA ASN A 55 -14.28 24.24 15.01
C ASN A 55 -15.72 23.73 15.06
N PRO A 56 -16.69 24.42 14.44
CA PRO A 56 -18.10 24.02 14.49
C PRO A 56 -18.46 22.89 13.51
N TYR A 57 -17.51 22.35 12.74
CA TYR A 57 -17.78 21.40 11.65
C TYR A 57 -17.48 19.95 11.98
N LEU A 58 -16.24 19.69 12.43
CA LEU A 58 -15.73 18.36 12.72
C LEU A 58 -15.36 18.26 14.20
N GLU A 59 -15.63 17.11 14.79
CA GLU A 59 -15.10 16.75 16.12
C GLU A 59 -13.64 16.29 16.04
N ASN A 60 -13.18 15.88 14.86
CA ASN A 60 -11.82 15.43 14.65
C ASN A 60 -10.81 16.58 14.88
N LYS A 61 -9.85 16.36 15.77
CA LYS A 61 -8.65 17.23 15.89
C LYS A 61 -7.67 17.04 14.73
N MET A 62 -7.77 15.92 14.02
CA MET A 62 -6.95 15.60 12.86
C MET A 62 -7.74 14.78 11.85
N VAL A 63 -7.65 15.16 10.58
CA VAL A 63 -8.12 14.37 9.45
C VAL A 63 -6.92 13.91 8.65
N MET A 64 -6.75 12.59 8.53
CA MET A 64 -5.68 11.98 7.76
C MET A 64 -6.24 11.26 6.54
N LYS A 65 -5.60 11.44 5.39
CA LYS A 65 -5.78 10.63 4.18
C LYS A 65 -4.45 9.94 3.84
N ASP A 66 -4.42 8.62 3.98
CA ASP A 66 -3.25 7.74 3.85
C ASP A 66 -3.31 7.04 2.49
N PHE A 67 -2.25 7.18 1.71
CA PHE A 67 -2.12 6.64 0.35
C PHE A 67 -1.09 5.53 0.34
N HIS A 68 -1.53 4.34 -0.06
CA HIS A 68 -0.70 3.16 -0.25
C HIS A 68 -0.65 2.83 -1.73
N LEU A 69 0.41 3.25 -2.40
CA LEU A 69 0.61 3.10 -3.84
C LEU A 69 1.50 1.88 -4.15
N THR A 70 1.01 0.70 -3.78
CA THR A 70 1.71 -0.58 -4.02
C THR A 70 1.56 -1.07 -5.47
N ALA A 71 2.30 -2.12 -5.81
CA ALA A 71 2.30 -2.74 -7.15
C ALA A 71 0.98 -3.43 -7.51
N SER A 72 0.40 -4.19 -6.57
CA SER A 72 -0.70 -5.11 -6.88
C SER A 72 -2.08 -4.60 -6.44
N ALA A 73 -2.14 -3.67 -5.48
CA ALA A 73 -3.39 -3.18 -4.94
C ALA A 73 -3.18 -1.81 -4.29
N PRO A 74 -3.13 -0.72 -5.08
CA PRO A 74 -3.08 0.61 -4.51
C PRO A 74 -4.40 0.92 -3.80
N PHE A 75 -4.34 1.41 -2.58
CA PHE A 75 -5.53 1.79 -1.81
C PHE A 75 -5.30 3.10 -1.06
N CYS A 76 -6.40 3.72 -0.63
CA CYS A 76 -6.36 4.89 0.24
C CYS A 76 -7.32 4.70 1.41
N ARG A 77 -6.94 5.25 2.56
CA ARG A 77 -7.79 5.29 3.76
C ARG A 77 -7.90 6.73 4.23
N VAL A 78 -9.09 7.10 4.66
CA VAL A 78 -9.35 8.37 5.33
C VAL A 78 -9.76 8.11 6.77
N THR A 79 -9.42 9.05 7.65
CA THR A 79 -9.97 9.08 9.01
C THR A 79 -11.49 9.15 8.94
N ASN A 80 -12.19 8.42 9.81
CA ASN A 80 -13.64 8.54 9.88
C ASN A 80 -14.02 9.98 10.28
N LEU A 81 -14.74 10.68 9.40
CA LEU A 81 -15.12 12.07 9.59
C LEU A 81 -16.33 12.14 10.53
N LYS A 82 -16.12 12.72 11.71
CA LYS A 82 -17.15 12.93 12.73
C LYS A 82 -17.69 14.34 12.59
N PHE A 83 -18.76 14.48 11.82
CA PHE A 83 -19.46 15.76 11.67
C PHE A 83 -20.26 16.08 12.92
N LYS A 84 -20.21 17.35 13.37
CA LYS A 84 -21.08 17.82 14.44
C LYS A 84 -22.54 17.84 13.99
N LYS A 85 -23.46 17.64 14.95
CA LYS A 85 -24.91 17.43 14.71
C LYS A 85 -25.55 18.50 13.81
N ASN A 86 -25.18 19.76 14.00
CA ASN A 86 -25.64 20.92 13.22
C ASN A 86 -25.11 20.95 11.77
N MET A 87 -24.01 20.27 11.48
CA MET A 87 -23.41 20.22 10.15
C MET A 87 -23.81 18.98 9.36
N LEU A 88 -24.16 17.88 10.01
CA LEU A 88 -24.62 16.67 9.32
C LEU A 88 -25.79 17.00 8.38
N GLU A 89 -26.72 17.85 8.80
CA GLU A 89 -27.89 18.26 8.00
C GLU A 89 -27.51 19.12 6.79
N LYS A 90 -26.58 20.06 6.98
CA LYS A 90 -26.05 20.90 5.91
C LYS A 90 -25.16 20.15 4.92
N TYR A 91 -24.75 18.94 5.26
CA TYR A 91 -23.87 18.10 4.44
C TYR A 91 -24.53 16.79 4.01
N LYS A 92 -25.84 16.62 4.22
CA LYS A 92 -26.63 15.45 3.75
C LYS A 92 -26.48 15.20 2.24
N PHE A 93 -26.10 16.23 1.46
CA PHE A 93 -25.88 16.16 0.01
C PHE A 93 -24.42 15.95 -0.41
N LEU A 94 -23.51 15.57 0.50
CA LEU A 94 -22.13 15.24 0.14
C LEU A 94 -22.08 13.97 -0.70
N ASP A 95 -22.36 14.16 -1.98
CA ASP A 95 -22.30 13.15 -3.00
C ASP A 95 -20.85 12.75 -3.19
N LYS A 96 -20.55 11.49 -2.83
CA LYS A 96 -19.24 10.88 -3.05
C LYS A 96 -18.94 10.68 -4.53
N ARG A 97 -19.93 10.86 -5.42
CA ARG A 97 -19.73 10.74 -6.86
C ARG A 97 -18.82 11.86 -7.35
N ARG A 98 -17.88 11.45 -8.19
CA ARG A 98 -17.07 12.40 -8.94
C ARG A 98 -17.94 13.26 -9.85
N SER A 99 -17.58 14.53 -9.99
CA SER A 99 -18.26 15.49 -10.86
C SER A 99 -17.65 15.49 -12.24
N SER A 100 -18.43 15.15 -13.27
CA SER A 100 -18.02 15.30 -14.66
C SER A 100 -17.80 16.77 -15.06
N ARG A 101 -18.44 17.71 -14.36
CA ARG A 101 -18.30 19.16 -14.60
C ARG A 101 -17.06 19.78 -13.95
N SER A 102 -16.45 19.09 -12.97
CA SER A 102 -15.25 19.58 -12.29
C SER A 102 -14.01 19.10 -12.99
N PHE A 103 -13.03 19.98 -13.18
CA PHE A 103 -11.76 19.61 -13.82
C PHE A 103 -11.01 18.49 -13.10
N ILE A 104 -11.03 18.50 -11.76
CA ILE A 104 -10.36 17.50 -10.90
C ILE A 104 -11.31 16.31 -10.61
N GLY A 105 -12.57 16.40 -11.02
CA GLY A 105 -13.56 15.35 -10.76
C GLY A 105 -14.18 15.40 -9.37
N TYR A 106 -13.95 16.44 -8.57
CA TYR A 106 -14.54 16.59 -7.24
C TYR A 106 -15.44 17.83 -7.12
N LYS A 107 -16.52 17.72 -6.34
CA LYS A 107 -17.47 18.81 -6.07
C LYS A 107 -17.08 19.69 -4.88
N SER A 108 -16.28 19.15 -3.97
CA SER A 108 -15.89 19.78 -2.69
C SER A 108 -14.68 19.06 -2.09
N LEU A 109 -14.05 19.68 -1.09
CA LEU A 109 -12.97 19.06 -0.32
C LEU A 109 -13.46 17.80 0.40
N PHE A 110 -14.64 17.84 0.99
CA PHE A 110 -15.21 16.69 1.69
C PHE A 110 -15.56 15.53 0.75
N ALA A 111 -16.01 15.81 -0.49
CA ALA A 111 -16.24 14.77 -1.48
C ALA A 111 -14.92 14.06 -1.83
N TRP A 112 -13.82 14.81 -1.91
CA TRP A 112 -12.49 14.23 -2.04
C TRP A 112 -12.07 13.43 -0.82
N LEU A 113 -12.23 13.94 0.40
CA LEU A 113 -11.88 13.20 1.61
C LEU A 113 -12.64 11.87 1.72
N LEU A 114 -13.89 11.82 1.28
CA LEU A 114 -14.73 10.62 1.31
C LEU A 114 -14.50 9.65 0.14
N ASP A 115 -13.85 10.06 -0.94
CA ASP A 115 -13.55 9.22 -2.10
C ASP A 115 -12.13 8.62 -2.02
N ASN A 116 -12.07 7.29 -1.97
CA ASN A 116 -10.83 6.52 -1.89
C ASN A 116 -10.63 5.59 -3.10
N ARG A 117 -11.45 5.72 -4.16
CA ARG A 117 -11.52 4.71 -5.25
C ARG A 117 -10.28 4.70 -6.16
N THR A 118 -9.63 5.84 -6.36
CA THR A 118 -8.57 6.02 -7.37
C THR A 118 -7.32 6.72 -6.81
N PRO A 119 -6.65 6.11 -5.82
CA PRO A 119 -5.53 6.75 -5.10
C PRO A 119 -4.36 7.13 -6.02
N ARG A 120 -4.15 6.39 -7.12
CA ARG A 120 -3.05 6.61 -8.06
C ARG A 120 -3.31 7.74 -9.08
N LYS A 121 -4.57 8.16 -9.22
CA LYS A 121 -5.02 9.23 -10.13
C LYS A 121 -5.69 10.35 -9.34
N ASP A 122 -5.23 10.58 -8.11
CA ASP A 122 -5.77 11.61 -7.23
C ASP A 122 -5.06 12.93 -7.51
N GLU A 123 -5.73 13.78 -8.30
CA GLU A 123 -5.26 15.11 -8.69
C GLU A 123 -5.06 16.04 -7.47
N ILE A 124 -5.93 16.00 -6.46
CA ILE A 124 -5.80 16.88 -5.28
C ILE A 124 -4.60 16.47 -4.46
N ALA A 125 -4.42 15.16 -4.25
CA ALA A 125 -3.25 14.65 -3.55
C ALA A 125 -1.95 14.99 -4.31
N HIS A 126 -1.98 14.97 -5.65
CA HIS A 126 -0.87 15.42 -6.49
C HIS A 126 -0.55 16.89 -6.27
N TYR A 127 -1.51 17.81 -6.41
CA TYR A 127 -1.27 19.25 -6.22
C TYR A 127 -0.81 19.57 -4.79
N ILE A 128 -1.38 18.93 -3.77
CA ILE A 128 -0.95 19.14 -2.38
C ILE A 128 0.52 18.75 -2.22
N ARG A 129 0.92 17.60 -2.77
CA ARG A 129 2.25 17.04 -2.58
C ARG A 129 3.34 17.66 -3.46
N PHE A 130 3.04 17.91 -4.73
CA PHE A 130 4.05 18.28 -5.73
C PHE A 130 3.95 19.74 -6.20
N ASP A 131 2.94 20.49 -5.74
CA ASP A 131 2.81 21.91 -6.09
C ASP A 131 2.76 22.78 -4.83
N ILE A 132 1.72 22.62 -4.01
CA ILE A 132 1.49 23.43 -2.80
C ILE A 132 2.64 23.28 -1.79
N GLN A 133 3.08 22.04 -1.54
CA GLN A 133 4.15 21.76 -0.60
C GLN A 133 5.52 22.26 -1.09
N LEU A 134 5.77 22.27 -2.41
CA LEU A 134 7.03 22.74 -2.97
C LEU A 134 7.09 24.27 -3.07
N ASN A 135 5.95 24.93 -3.34
CA ASN A 135 5.87 26.38 -3.54
C ASN A 135 4.92 27.09 -2.54
N PRO A 136 5.04 26.89 -1.22
CA PRO A 136 4.07 27.41 -0.27
C PRO A 136 4.05 28.94 -0.21
N MET A 137 5.20 29.60 -0.43
CA MET A 137 5.29 31.07 -0.43
C MET A 137 4.53 31.71 -1.59
N PHE A 138 4.47 31.05 -2.75
CA PHE A 138 3.77 31.55 -3.92
C PHE A 138 2.26 31.66 -3.65
N TYR A 139 1.67 30.60 -3.09
CA TYR A 139 0.25 30.58 -2.75
C TYR A 139 -0.08 31.37 -1.48
N PHE A 140 0.90 31.63 -0.61
CA PHE A 140 0.70 32.47 0.56
C PHE A 140 0.53 33.94 0.17
N ARG A 141 1.38 34.43 -0.75
CA ARG A 141 1.43 35.84 -1.15
C ARG A 141 0.35 36.20 -2.17
N ASN A 142 -0.03 35.26 -3.03
CA ASN A 142 -0.96 35.52 -4.12
C ASN A 142 -2.37 35.04 -3.75
N ARG A 143 -3.35 35.94 -3.83
CA ARG A 143 -4.77 35.56 -3.75
C ARG A 143 -5.19 34.83 -5.03
N PRO A 144 -6.25 34.00 -5.01
CA PRO A 144 -6.74 33.28 -6.18
C PRO A 144 -6.92 34.16 -7.43
N THR A 145 -7.29 35.42 -7.24
CA THR A 145 -7.55 36.41 -8.30
C THR A 145 -6.31 37.12 -8.85
N GLN A 146 -5.14 36.96 -8.21
CA GLN A 146 -3.90 37.69 -8.54
C GLN A 146 -2.78 36.77 -9.04
N LEU A 147 -3.12 35.55 -9.45
CA LEU A 147 -2.18 34.54 -9.95
C LEU A 147 -1.86 34.76 -11.44
N GLU A 148 -1.41 35.98 -11.77
CA GLU A 148 -0.88 36.29 -13.10
C GLU A 148 0.32 35.38 -13.41
N GLY A 149 0.31 34.74 -14.58
CA GLY A 149 1.35 33.80 -15.00
C GLY A 149 1.23 32.38 -14.44
N TYR A 150 0.19 32.03 -13.67
CA TYR A 150 -0.04 30.63 -13.32
C TYR A 150 -0.42 29.82 -14.56
N VAL A 151 0.52 28.99 -15.01
CA VAL A 151 0.25 27.99 -16.05
C VAL A 151 -0.17 26.70 -15.37
N LYS A 152 -1.41 26.29 -15.64
CA LYS A 152 -1.96 25.02 -15.20
C LYS A 152 -1.10 23.85 -15.71
N LYS A 153 -0.32 23.25 -14.81
CA LYS A 153 0.42 22.01 -15.09
C LYS A 153 -0.54 20.83 -14.99
N LYS A 154 -0.55 19.97 -16.01
CA LYS A 154 -1.25 18.68 -15.93
C LYS A 154 -0.49 17.77 -14.97
N CYS A 155 -1.20 17.05 -14.10
CA CYS A 155 -0.60 16.04 -13.24
C CYS A 155 -0.01 14.91 -14.10
N ASN A 156 1.28 14.59 -13.89
CA ASN A 156 1.92 13.46 -14.55
C ASN A 156 1.92 12.25 -13.62
N HIS A 157 0.75 11.65 -13.41
CA HIS A 157 0.59 10.50 -12.50
C HIS A 157 1.50 9.32 -12.86
N ALA A 158 1.84 9.13 -14.14
CA ALA A 158 2.76 8.08 -14.55
C ALA A 158 4.17 8.28 -13.99
N LYS A 159 4.62 9.53 -13.88
CA LYS A 159 5.92 9.89 -13.31
C LYS A 159 5.88 10.01 -11.79
N ASP A 160 4.87 10.70 -11.27
CA ASP A 160 4.83 11.13 -9.88
C ASP A 160 4.21 10.06 -8.95
N PHE A 161 3.35 9.21 -9.51
CA PHE A 161 2.73 8.06 -8.86
C PHE A 161 2.88 6.79 -9.74
N PRO A 162 4.10 6.33 -10.07
CA PRO A 162 4.36 5.30 -11.07
C PRO A 162 3.87 3.91 -10.65
N GLU A 163 3.38 3.13 -11.61
CA GLU A 163 3.08 1.71 -11.38
C GLU A 163 4.33 0.95 -10.93
N MET A 164 4.26 0.39 -9.72
CA MET A 164 5.37 -0.37 -9.16
C MET A 164 5.34 -1.77 -9.79
N PRO A 165 6.47 -2.28 -10.29
CA PRO A 165 6.53 -3.64 -10.79
C PRO A 165 6.28 -4.62 -9.63
N ALA A 166 5.45 -5.64 -9.85
CA ALA A 166 5.25 -6.70 -8.87
C ALA A 166 6.60 -7.37 -8.60
N LYS A 167 7.05 -7.38 -7.33
CA LYS A 167 8.23 -8.17 -6.94
C LYS A 167 7.92 -9.63 -7.25
N LYS A 168 8.60 -10.21 -8.24
CA LYS A 168 8.60 -11.66 -8.44
C LYS A 168 9.24 -12.29 -7.21
N GLU A 169 8.45 -12.89 -6.33
CA GLU A 169 8.96 -13.76 -5.28
C GLU A 169 9.74 -14.89 -5.96
N ARG A 170 11.07 -14.82 -5.95
CA ARG A 170 11.91 -15.98 -6.25
C ARG A 170 11.69 -16.97 -5.12
N MET A 171 10.72 -17.87 -5.27
CA MET A 171 10.69 -19.12 -4.51
C MET A 171 12.05 -19.78 -4.69
N LYS A 172 12.94 -19.66 -3.69
CA LYS A 172 14.11 -20.54 -3.58
C LYS A 172 13.52 -21.95 -3.44
N LYS A 173 13.45 -22.71 -4.53
CA LYS A 173 13.20 -24.15 -4.46
C LYS A 173 14.24 -24.72 -3.48
N LYS A 174 13.83 -25.03 -2.25
CA LYS A 174 14.63 -25.87 -1.35
C LYS A 174 14.84 -27.16 -2.13
N LYS A 175 16.06 -27.40 -2.61
CA LYS A 175 16.46 -28.72 -3.08
C LYS A 175 16.23 -29.66 -1.90
N ARG A 176 15.14 -30.43 -1.92
CA ARG A 176 14.97 -31.57 -1.02
C ARG A 176 16.16 -32.47 -1.33
N GLY A 177 17.07 -32.60 -0.36
CA GLY A 177 18.24 -33.47 -0.50
C GLY A 177 17.75 -34.86 -0.89
N GLY A 178 18.11 -35.28 -2.09
CA GLY A 178 17.90 -36.66 -2.52
C GLY A 178 18.68 -37.56 -1.59
N ARG A 179 17.99 -38.49 -0.92
CA ARG A 179 18.63 -39.60 -0.23
C ARG A 179 19.52 -40.32 -1.25
N ARG A 180 20.81 -40.44 -0.94
CA ARG A 180 21.76 -41.27 -1.67
C ARG A 180 21.26 -42.71 -1.61
N ASN A 181 20.97 -43.30 -2.76
CA ASN A 181 20.66 -44.72 -2.89
C ASN A 181 21.97 -45.44 -3.21
N TYR A 182 22.40 -46.34 -2.33
CA TYR A 182 23.55 -47.21 -2.56
C TYR A 182 23.10 -48.42 -3.41
N TYR A 183 23.75 -48.58 -4.57
CA TYR A 183 23.90 -49.75 -5.46
C TYR A 183 22.73 -50.70 -5.77
N ARG A 184 22.42 -50.83 -7.08
CA ARG A 184 22.52 -52.12 -7.81
C ARG A 184 22.71 -51.91 -9.32
N LYS A 185 23.81 -52.46 -9.88
CA LYS A 185 24.18 -52.40 -11.31
C LYS A 185 23.20 -53.22 -12.17
N PRO A 186 22.81 -52.77 -13.38
CA PRO A 186 22.16 -53.64 -14.36
C PRO A 186 23.21 -54.49 -15.10
N VAL A 187 23.02 -55.81 -15.06
CA VAL A 187 23.86 -56.81 -15.76
C VAL A 187 23.45 -56.86 -17.23
N THR A 188 24.44 -56.73 -18.12
CA THR A 188 24.31 -56.85 -19.58
C THR A 188 24.07 -58.30 -20.00
N LYS A 189 23.08 -58.53 -20.89
CA LYS A 189 22.81 -59.84 -21.52
C LYS A 189 24.00 -60.28 -22.39
N LYS A 190 24.63 -61.42 -22.09
CA LYS A 190 25.55 -62.15 -22.98
C LYS A 190 24.80 -63.28 -23.70
N LYS A 191 25.15 -63.49 -24.97
CA LYS A 191 24.70 -64.60 -25.84
C LYS A 191 25.47 -65.91 -25.50
N THR A 192 24.72 -67.01 -25.41
CA THR A 192 24.97 -68.43 -25.75
C THR A 192 26.34 -69.11 -25.60
N THR A 193 26.36 -70.14 -24.69
CA THR A 193 26.92 -71.53 -24.73
C THR A 193 28.44 -71.81 -24.89
N PRO A 194 28.99 -72.98 -24.44
CA PRO A 194 28.38 -74.16 -23.77
C PRO A 194 29.08 -74.66 -22.47
N ARG A 195 28.44 -75.65 -21.80
CA ARG A 195 28.91 -76.82 -20.95
C ARG A 195 30.30 -76.75 -20.28
N GLU A 196 30.56 -77.25 -19.07
CA GLU A 196 30.05 -78.41 -18.31
C GLU A 196 30.61 -78.36 -16.87
N SER A 197 30.01 -79.19 -15.99
CA SER A 197 30.55 -79.72 -14.72
C SER A 197 30.68 -78.81 -13.51
N ASP A 198 30.45 -79.24 -12.27
CA ASP A 198 29.77 -80.41 -11.68
C ASP A 198 29.66 -80.10 -10.17
N GLU A 199 28.60 -80.63 -9.59
CA GLU A 199 28.49 -81.15 -8.21
C GLU A 199 28.41 -80.23 -6.99
N ASP A 200 27.35 -80.54 -6.25
CA ASP A 200 26.86 -80.01 -4.99
C ASP A 200 27.68 -80.51 -3.79
N GLU A 201 27.85 -79.66 -2.78
CA GLU A 201 28.06 -80.10 -1.39
C GLU A 201 26.92 -79.57 -0.51
N GLN A 202 26.35 -80.52 0.24
CA GLN A 202 25.37 -80.41 1.34
C GLN A 202 25.98 -79.57 2.49
N GLU A 203 25.31 -79.09 3.54
CA GLU A 203 24.28 -79.61 4.47
C GLU A 203 24.02 -78.42 5.44
N GLU A 204 22.77 -78.02 5.71
CA GLU A 204 21.98 -78.34 6.92
C GLU A 204 22.24 -77.46 8.17
N ALA A 205 21.15 -77.31 8.93
CA ALA A 205 21.03 -77.02 10.37
C ALA A 205 20.32 -75.71 10.74
N ASP A 206 19.18 -75.96 11.38
CA ASP A 206 18.03 -75.13 11.71
C ASP A 206 18.13 -74.60 13.16
N GLU A 207 17.09 -73.87 13.54
CA GLU A 207 16.52 -73.74 14.90
C GLU A 207 16.76 -72.49 15.77
N ARG A 208 15.71 -72.28 16.58
CA ARG A 208 15.12 -71.04 17.07
C ARG A 208 15.25 -70.91 18.60
N GLU A 209 15.37 -69.66 19.06
CA GLU A 209 14.70 -69.01 20.21
C GLU A 209 14.83 -69.52 21.68
N PRO A 210 14.52 -68.65 22.67
CA PRO A 210 15.24 -68.50 23.95
C PRO A 210 14.45 -68.97 25.20
N GLN A 211 15.03 -68.87 26.41
CA GLN A 211 14.29 -68.63 27.67
C GLN A 211 15.17 -68.30 28.91
N GLU A 212 14.67 -67.34 29.69
CA GLU A 212 14.61 -67.16 31.17
C GLU A 212 15.80 -67.49 32.11
N ALA A 213 16.11 -66.57 33.05
CA ALA A 213 15.71 -66.69 34.48
C ALA A 213 16.50 -65.76 35.43
N MET A 214 15.86 -65.53 36.59
CA MET A 214 16.16 -64.74 37.78
C MET A 214 17.57 -64.83 38.41
N GLY A 215 17.93 -63.80 39.19
CA GLY A 215 18.79 -63.97 40.37
C GLY A 215 19.42 -62.70 40.93
N MET A 216 18.87 -62.17 42.04
CA MET A 216 19.51 -61.20 42.94
C MET A 216 20.58 -61.86 43.83
N LYS A 217 21.60 -61.08 44.23
CA LYS A 217 22.42 -61.07 45.48
C LYS A 217 23.73 -60.35 45.14
N GLU A 218 24.38 -59.53 45.97
CA GLU A 218 24.23 -59.06 47.35
C GLU A 218 25.04 -57.76 47.44
#